data_AF-A0A1V6E4H3-F1
#
_entry.id   AF-A0A1V6E4H3-F1
#
_cell.length_a   1.000
_cell.length_b   1.000
_cell.length_c   1.000
_cell.angle_alpha   90.00
_cell.angle_beta   90.00
_cell.angle_gamma   90.00
#
_symmetry.space_group_name_H-M   'P 1'
#
loop_
_entity.id
_entity.type
_entity.pdbx_description
1 polymer ?
#
loop_
_entity_poly.entity_id
_entity_poly.type
_entity_poly.pdbx_seq_one_letter_code
_entity_poly.pdbx_strand_id
1 'polypeptide(L)'
;MVHIGAHTLQLYVNGHLDRAYGVSTSKRPPSNVKNSLGTPRGLHEIAERIGAGQPAGMVFKSRKPTGQHFSECADVETNTNLITSRILWLRGLEPGVNQGGDVDTYERYVYIHGTNHEARIGEPLSAGCVLLRNLDVIDLFDRVRAGDWVWITD
;
A
#
# COMPACT_ATOMS: atom_id res chain seq x y z
N MET A 1 8.49 6.72 4.58
CA MET A 1 9.19 5.60 5.24
C MET A 1 8.15 4.68 5.88
N VAL A 2 8.22 3.39 5.63
CA VAL A 2 7.33 2.37 6.22
C VAL A 2 8.15 1.51 7.17
N HIS A 3 7.69 1.39 8.41
CA HIS A 3 8.24 0.49 9.42
C HIS A 3 7.27 -0.67 9.64
N ILE A 4 7.70 -1.87 9.27
CA ILE A 4 6.85 -3.06 9.27
C ILE A 4 6.50 -3.48 10.70
N GLY A 5 7.49 -3.60 11.58
CA GLY A 5 7.32 -4.03 12.98
C GLY A 5 6.69 -2.97 13.87
N ALA A 6 6.88 -1.68 13.56
CA ALA A 6 6.20 -0.60 14.25
C ALA A 6 4.80 -0.30 13.71
N HIS A 7 4.38 -0.94 12.60
CA HIS A 7 3.09 -0.69 11.95
C HIS A 7 2.83 0.78 11.63
N THR A 8 3.86 1.50 11.15
CA THR A 8 3.73 2.92 10.80
C THR A 8 4.23 3.25 9.40
N LEU A 9 3.59 4.23 8.77
CA LEU A 9 4.12 4.97 7.63
C LEU A 9 4.34 6.41 8.06
N GLN A 10 5.57 6.88 7.90
CA GLN A 10 5.98 8.24 8.22
C GLN A 10 6.27 9.00 6.92
N LEU A 11 5.57 10.12 6.74
CA LEU A 11 5.79 11.05 5.63
C LEU A 11 6.77 12.14 6.08
N TYR A 12 7.87 12.28 5.34
CA TYR A 12 8.87 13.32 5.56
C TYR A 12 8.84 14.33 4.42
N VAL A 13 8.86 15.62 4.77
CA VAL A 13 8.93 16.74 3.81
C VAL A 13 10.12 17.59 4.21
N ASN A 14 11.07 17.80 3.28
CA ASN A 14 12.31 18.55 3.54
C ASN A 14 13.09 18.02 4.77
N GLY A 15 13.10 16.70 4.99
CA GLY A 15 13.79 16.05 6.11
C GLY A 15 13.04 16.12 7.45
N HIS A 16 11.88 16.77 7.53
CA HIS A 16 11.06 16.83 8.73
C HIS A 16 9.87 15.89 8.65
N LEU A 17 9.55 15.22 9.76
CA LEU A 17 8.34 14.40 9.87
C LEU A 17 7.10 15.30 9.80
N ASP A 18 6.29 15.16 8.75
CA ASP A 18 5.04 15.90 8.59
C ASP A 18 3.85 15.10 9.15
N ARG A 19 3.78 13.80 8.83
CA ARG A 19 2.67 12.92 9.25
C ARG A 19 3.14 11.51 9.56
N ALA A 20 2.39 10.84 10.42
CA ALA A 20 2.52 9.41 10.67
C ALA A 20 1.14 8.76 10.60
N TYR A 21 1.07 7.63 9.91
CA TYR A 21 -0.15 6.85 9.72
C TYR A 21 0.05 5.46 10.30
N GLY A 22 -0.99 4.89 10.89
CA GLY A 22 -1.01 3.46 11.20
C GLY A 22 -1.13 2.66 9.90
N VAL A 23 -0.36 1.58 9.79
CA VAL A 23 -0.43 0.70 8.62
C VAL A 23 -0.50 -0.77 9.00
N SER A 24 -1.03 -1.55 8.07
CA SER A 24 -0.93 -3.00 8.11
C SER A 24 -0.13 -3.51 6.93
N THR A 25 0.72 -4.50 7.17
CA THR A 25 1.59 -5.12 6.14
C THR A 25 1.25 -6.60 6.00
N SER A 26 2.11 -7.38 5.33
CA SER A 26 1.85 -8.78 5.05
C SER A 26 1.69 -9.64 6.30
N LYS A 27 0.79 -10.62 6.25
CA LYS A 27 0.69 -11.70 7.25
C LYS A 27 1.94 -12.58 7.32
N ARG A 28 2.68 -12.66 6.21
CA ARG A 28 3.91 -13.45 6.11
C ARG A 28 5.14 -12.61 6.42
N PRO A 29 6.27 -13.23 6.79
CA PRO A 29 7.53 -12.52 6.99
C PRO A 29 7.89 -11.64 5.79
N PRO A 30 8.50 -10.47 5.99
CA PRO A 30 8.79 -9.57 4.88
C PRO A 30 9.83 -10.20 3.94
N SER A 31 9.60 -10.05 2.63
CA SER A 31 10.38 -10.73 1.60
C SER A 31 10.20 -10.04 0.25
N ASN A 32 11.30 -9.97 -0.50
CA ASN A 32 11.31 -9.43 -1.86
C ASN A 32 10.98 -10.51 -2.89
N VAL A 33 11.12 -11.79 -2.54
CA VAL A 33 10.94 -12.91 -3.45
C VAL A 33 9.49 -13.01 -3.94
N LYS A 34 9.32 -13.25 -5.24
CA LYS A 34 8.05 -13.48 -5.93
C LYS A 34 7.29 -14.64 -5.26
N ASN A 35 5.97 -14.52 -5.20
CA ASN A 35 5.07 -15.48 -4.54
C ASN A 35 5.30 -15.69 -3.03
N SER A 36 6.22 -14.96 -2.39
CA SER A 36 6.41 -15.03 -0.93
C SER A 36 5.19 -14.54 -0.15
N LEU A 37 4.42 -13.61 -0.73
CA LEU A 37 3.35 -12.82 -0.12
C LEU A 37 3.81 -11.94 1.05
N GLY A 38 5.13 -11.77 1.23
CA GLY A 38 5.72 -10.85 2.20
C GLY A 38 5.79 -9.43 1.66
N THR A 39 5.69 -8.42 2.52
CA THR A 39 5.93 -7.02 2.14
C THR A 39 7.42 -6.85 1.77
N PRO A 40 7.75 -6.24 0.62
CA PRO A 40 9.14 -6.06 0.21
C PRO A 40 9.84 -4.99 1.05
N ARG A 41 11.14 -5.15 1.22
CA ARG A 41 12.05 -4.18 1.86
C ARG A 41 12.82 -3.40 0.80
N GLY A 42 13.46 -2.32 1.25
CA GLY A 42 14.38 -1.51 0.46
C GLY A 42 13.71 -0.25 -0.10
N LEU A 43 14.43 0.38 -1.03
CA LEU A 43 14.07 1.62 -1.66
C LEU A 43 13.14 1.36 -2.84
N HIS A 44 12.06 2.12 -2.86
CA HIS A 44 11.07 2.11 -3.92
C HIS A 44 10.76 3.56 -4.30
N GLU A 45 10.08 3.72 -5.43
CA GLU A 45 9.38 4.93 -5.81
C GLU A 45 7.87 4.67 -5.93
N ILE A 46 7.08 5.72 -5.79
CA ILE A 46 5.69 5.72 -6.27
C ILE A 46 5.72 5.81 -7.79
N ALA A 47 5.55 4.69 -8.48
CA ALA A 47 5.52 4.65 -9.93
C ALA A 47 4.20 5.19 -10.50
N GLU A 48 3.08 4.87 -9.85
CA GLU A 48 1.76 5.28 -10.31
C GLU A 48 0.84 5.68 -9.16
N ARG A 49 -0.08 6.60 -9.47
CA ARG A 49 -1.08 7.14 -8.56
C ARG A 49 -2.46 6.95 -9.19
N ILE A 50 -3.30 6.12 -8.58
CA ILE A 50 -4.61 5.76 -9.13
C ILE A 50 -5.69 6.08 -8.10
N GLY A 51 -6.83 6.59 -8.59
CA GLY A 51 -8.00 6.91 -7.78
C GLY A 51 -8.18 8.39 -7.44
N ALA A 52 -7.43 9.30 -8.06
CA ALA A 52 -7.67 10.74 -7.91
C ALA A 52 -9.14 11.10 -8.21
N GLY A 53 -9.74 11.92 -7.36
CA GLY A 53 -11.15 12.35 -7.47
C GLY A 53 -12.20 11.27 -7.16
N GLN A 54 -11.82 10.02 -6.90
CA GLN A 54 -12.77 8.98 -6.50
C GLN A 54 -13.21 9.19 -5.04
N PRO A 55 -14.46 8.85 -4.68
CA PRO A 55 -14.94 8.99 -3.32
C PRO A 55 -14.18 8.06 -2.36
N ALA A 56 -14.16 8.42 -1.07
CA ALA A 56 -13.64 7.54 -0.03
C ALA A 56 -14.39 6.21 -0.05
N GLY A 57 -13.65 5.12 0.12
CA GLY A 57 -14.16 3.76 0.12
C GLY A 57 -14.51 3.18 -1.25
N MET A 58 -14.29 3.90 -2.36
CA MET A 58 -14.40 3.35 -3.72
C MET A 58 -13.55 2.10 -3.87
N VAL A 59 -14.14 0.99 -4.34
CA VAL A 59 -13.42 -0.26 -4.58
C VAL A 59 -12.74 -0.26 -5.95
N PHE A 60 -11.54 -0.84 -6.02
CA PHE A 60 -10.81 -1.04 -7.26
C PHE A 60 -10.63 -2.52 -7.57
N LYS A 61 -10.90 -2.90 -8.82
CA LYS A 61 -10.56 -4.22 -9.37
C LYS A 61 -9.66 -4.02 -10.58
N SER A 62 -8.53 -4.73 -10.61
CA SER A 62 -7.51 -4.56 -11.66
C SER A 62 -7.10 -3.09 -11.87
N ARG A 63 -7.05 -2.30 -10.78
CA ARG A 63 -6.75 -0.86 -10.75
C ARG A 63 -7.79 0.05 -11.41
N LYS A 64 -8.98 -0.46 -11.73
CA LYS A 64 -10.10 0.36 -12.23
C LYS A 64 -11.17 0.52 -11.13
N PRO A 65 -11.75 1.72 -10.95
CA PRO A 65 -12.84 1.90 -10.00
C PRO A 65 -14.04 1.05 -10.43
N THR A 66 -14.65 0.34 -9.48
CA THR A 66 -15.81 -0.50 -9.76
C THR A 66 -17.12 0.29 -9.81
N GLY A 67 -17.11 1.53 -9.31
CA GLY A 67 -18.32 2.32 -9.08
C GLY A 67 -19.04 1.97 -7.77
N GLN A 68 -18.51 1.03 -6.99
CA GLN A 68 -19.14 0.57 -5.74
C GLN A 68 -18.32 1.01 -4.53
N HIS A 69 -19.01 1.47 -3.49
CA HIS A 69 -18.40 1.65 -2.18
C HIS A 69 -18.15 0.28 -1.53
N PHE A 70 -17.12 0.16 -0.68
CA PHE A 70 -16.80 -1.15 -0.09
C PHE A 70 -17.98 -1.75 0.66
N SER A 71 -18.81 -0.95 1.34
CA SER A 71 -20.00 -1.43 2.07
C SER A 71 -21.11 -2.01 1.18
N GLU A 72 -21.06 -1.78 -0.12
CA GLU A 72 -22.06 -2.26 -1.09
C GLU A 72 -21.64 -3.59 -1.73
N CYS A 73 -20.39 -4.01 -1.54
CA CYS A 73 -19.89 -5.26 -2.08
C CYS A 73 -20.44 -6.43 -1.24
N ALA A 74 -21.06 -7.42 -1.89
CA ALA A 74 -21.47 -8.67 -1.23
C ALA A 74 -20.28 -9.38 -0.54
N ASP A 75 -19.06 -9.13 -1.03
CA ASP A 75 -17.81 -9.65 -0.49
C ASP A 75 -17.38 -9.03 0.84
N VAL A 76 -18.09 -8.04 1.40
CA VAL A 76 -17.78 -7.49 2.75
C VAL A 76 -17.85 -8.56 3.83
N GLU A 77 -18.70 -9.57 3.65
CA GLU A 77 -18.81 -10.71 4.57
C GLU A 77 -17.68 -11.72 4.40
N THR A 78 -17.01 -11.73 3.25
CA THR A 78 -15.81 -12.54 3.04
C THR A 78 -14.63 -11.79 3.64
N ASN A 79 -13.75 -12.49 4.37
CA ASN A 79 -12.50 -11.92 4.94
C ASN A 79 -11.49 -11.40 3.89
N THR A 80 -11.94 -11.13 2.65
CA THR A 80 -11.17 -10.59 1.54
C THR A 80 -10.81 -9.14 1.81
N ASN A 81 -9.54 -8.82 1.64
CA ASN A 81 -9.05 -7.45 1.70
C ASN A 81 -9.27 -6.77 0.35
N LEU A 82 -10.23 -5.84 0.30
CA LEU A 82 -10.50 -5.03 -0.88
C LEU A 82 -9.47 -3.91 -1.01
N ILE A 83 -9.15 -3.53 -2.24
CA ILE A 83 -8.36 -2.33 -2.54
C ILE A 83 -9.33 -1.15 -2.64
N THR A 84 -9.19 -0.16 -1.76
CA THR A 84 -10.14 0.94 -1.67
C THR A 84 -9.48 2.32 -1.73
N SER A 85 -10.28 3.34 -2.04
CA SER A 85 -9.96 4.77 -2.04
C SER A 85 -8.86 5.22 -3.00
N ARG A 86 -7.61 4.80 -2.77
CA ARG A 86 -6.43 5.21 -3.52
C ARG A 86 -5.46 4.04 -3.65
N ILE A 87 -4.66 4.07 -4.71
CA ILE A 87 -3.57 3.12 -4.94
C ILE A 87 -2.32 3.93 -5.29
N LEU A 88 -1.25 3.71 -4.53
CA LEU A 88 0.11 4.14 -4.86
C LEU A 88 0.90 2.88 -5.23
N TRP A 89 1.20 2.71 -6.52
CA TRP A 89 1.91 1.52 -6.99
C TRP A 89 3.41 1.72 -6.85
N LEU A 90 4.05 0.78 -6.17
CA LEU A 90 5.48 0.85 -5.88
C LEU A 90 6.30 0.15 -6.97
N ARG A 91 7.42 0.78 -7.33
CA ARG A 91 8.50 0.16 -8.12
C ARG A 91 9.76 0.11 -7.28
N GLY A 92 10.42 -1.04 -7.24
CA GLY A 92 11.72 -1.18 -6.58
C GLY A 92 12.80 -0.43 -7.35
N LEU A 93 13.76 0.14 -6.62
CA LEU A 93 14.88 0.91 -7.17
C LEU A 93 16.24 0.24 -6.96
N GLU A 94 16.25 -0.99 -6.42
CA GLU A 94 17.47 -1.73 -6.12
C GLU A 94 17.56 -3.01 -7.00
N PRO A 95 18.37 -3.00 -8.08
CA PRO A 95 18.54 -4.14 -8.97
C PRO A 95 18.93 -5.42 -8.24
N GLY A 96 18.19 -6.51 -8.48
CA GLY A 96 18.44 -7.81 -7.85
C GLY A 96 18.06 -7.89 -6.37
N VAL A 97 17.59 -6.79 -5.76
CA VAL A 97 17.08 -6.76 -4.38
C VAL A 97 15.56 -6.65 -4.39
N ASN A 98 14.99 -5.62 -5.04
CA ASN A 98 13.55 -5.41 -5.15
C ASN A 98 13.10 -4.97 -6.57
N GLN A 99 14.04 -5.00 -7.53
CA GLN A 99 13.86 -4.64 -8.94
C GLN A 99 14.40 -5.75 -9.85
N GLY A 100 13.58 -6.16 -10.83
CA GLY A 100 13.90 -7.19 -11.82
C GLY A 100 13.71 -8.63 -11.33
N GLY A 101 13.48 -9.54 -12.28
CA GLY A 101 13.44 -10.98 -12.05
C GLY A 101 12.44 -11.41 -10.97
N ASP A 102 12.85 -12.35 -10.12
CA ASP A 102 12.01 -12.90 -9.06
C ASP A 102 11.93 -12.02 -7.80
N VAL A 103 12.43 -10.79 -7.84
CA VAL A 103 12.32 -9.85 -6.72
C VAL A 103 11.59 -8.57 -7.07
N ASP A 104 11.09 -8.45 -8.30
CA ASP A 104 10.52 -7.21 -8.81
C ASP A 104 9.23 -6.80 -8.08
N THR A 105 9.29 -5.68 -7.37
CA THR A 105 8.15 -5.18 -6.58
C THR A 105 6.98 -4.73 -7.44
N TYR A 106 7.26 -4.17 -8.62
CA TYR A 106 6.24 -3.65 -9.52
C TYR A 106 5.45 -4.79 -10.16
N GLU A 107 6.14 -5.83 -10.67
CA GLU A 107 5.51 -7.06 -11.20
C GLU A 107 4.72 -7.83 -10.14
N ARG A 108 5.12 -7.70 -8.86
CA ARG A 108 4.41 -8.31 -7.73
C ARG A 108 3.15 -7.54 -7.32
N TYR A 109 2.81 -6.44 -7.99
CA TYR A 109 1.61 -5.65 -7.73
C TYR A 109 1.53 -5.13 -6.28
N VAL A 110 2.66 -4.71 -5.72
CA VAL A 110 2.71 -4.17 -4.35
C VAL A 110 2.29 -2.71 -4.36
N TYR A 111 1.28 -2.40 -3.55
CA TYR A 111 0.72 -1.07 -3.44
C TYR A 111 0.73 -0.55 -1.99
N ILE A 112 0.64 0.77 -1.86
CA ILE A 112 0.06 1.41 -0.67
C ILE A 112 -1.39 1.74 -1.02
N HIS A 113 -2.35 1.23 -0.26
CA HIS A 113 -3.77 1.41 -0.59
C HIS A 113 -4.69 1.40 0.64
N GLY A 114 -5.94 1.86 0.46
CA GLY A 114 -6.98 1.79 1.48
C GLY A 114 -7.53 0.38 1.63
N THR A 115 -8.15 0.07 2.77
CA THR A 115 -8.82 -1.24 3.02
C THR A 115 -10.26 -1.06 3.48
N ASN A 116 -11.08 -2.10 3.27
CA ASN A 116 -12.38 -2.26 3.94
C ASN A 116 -12.28 -2.72 5.41
N HIS A 117 -11.10 -3.15 5.86
CA HIS A 117 -10.84 -3.63 7.22
C HIS A 117 -10.16 -2.58 8.11
N GLU A 118 -10.63 -1.33 8.07
CA GLU A 118 -9.97 -0.18 8.75
C GLU A 118 -9.79 -0.37 10.27
N ALA A 119 -10.71 -1.09 10.90
CA ALA A 119 -10.68 -1.39 12.33
C ALA A 119 -9.50 -2.29 12.74
N ARG A 120 -8.88 -2.98 11.78
CA ARG A 120 -7.77 -3.93 12.00
C ARG A 120 -6.40 -3.34 11.66
N ILE A 121 -6.36 -2.08 11.21
CA ILE A 121 -5.10 -1.39 10.92
C ILE A 121 -4.21 -1.42 12.17
N GLY A 122 -2.96 -1.85 11.99
CA GLY A 122 -2.03 -2.18 13.08
C GLY A 122 -1.76 -3.68 13.22
N GLU A 123 -2.53 -4.54 12.55
CA GLU A 123 -2.30 -5.99 12.49
C GLU A 123 -1.65 -6.39 11.14
N PRO A 124 -0.92 -7.52 11.06
CA PRO A 124 -0.57 -8.13 9.77
C PRO A 124 -1.84 -8.61 9.03
N LEU A 125 -2.10 -8.07 7.84
CA LEU A 125 -3.38 -8.29 7.12
C LEU A 125 -3.25 -8.59 5.62
N SER A 126 -2.20 -8.09 4.97
CA SER A 126 -2.10 -8.14 3.51
C SER A 126 -1.37 -9.39 3.02
N ALA A 127 -1.30 -9.52 1.69
CA ALA A 127 -0.46 -10.48 0.97
C ALA A 127 0.75 -9.79 0.29
N GLY A 128 1.26 -8.71 0.89
CA GLY A 128 2.46 -7.99 0.42
C GLY A 128 2.30 -6.47 0.39
N CYS A 129 1.09 -5.98 0.17
CA CYS A 129 0.79 -4.54 0.14
C CYS A 129 0.88 -3.86 1.52
N VAL A 130 0.92 -2.54 1.53
CA VAL A 130 0.81 -1.70 2.72
C VAL A 130 -0.60 -1.12 2.77
N LEU A 131 -1.34 -1.41 3.83
CA LEU A 131 -2.73 -1.00 4.00
C LEU A 131 -2.81 0.21 4.92
N LEU A 132 -3.62 1.19 4.54
CA LEU A 132 -3.98 2.34 5.36
C LEU A 132 -5.51 2.38 5.52
N ARG A 133 -5.96 3.18 6.49
CA ARG A 133 -7.36 3.64 6.53
C ARG A 133 -7.70 4.44 5.28
N ASN A 134 -8.98 4.46 4.90
CA ASN A 134 -9.45 5.10 3.68
C ASN A 134 -9.16 6.60 3.68
N LEU A 135 -9.40 7.30 4.79
CA LEU A 135 -9.10 8.73 4.89
C LEU A 135 -7.59 8.99 4.94
N ASP A 136 -6.83 8.13 5.62
CA ASP A 136 -5.38 8.26 5.73
C ASP A 136 -4.68 8.09 4.37
N VAL A 137 -5.11 7.11 3.56
CA VAL A 137 -4.53 6.94 2.21
C VAL A 137 -4.91 8.08 1.28
N ILE A 138 -6.08 8.72 1.46
CA ILE A 138 -6.48 9.90 0.69
C ILE A 138 -5.60 11.09 1.07
N ASP A 139 -5.42 11.36 2.36
CA ASP A 139 -4.53 12.43 2.82
C ASP A 139 -3.09 12.21 2.34
N LEU A 140 -2.56 10.97 2.48
CA LEU A 140 -1.23 10.64 1.94
C LEU A 140 -1.17 10.86 0.43
N PHE A 141 -2.17 10.37 -0.32
CA PHE A 141 -2.23 10.49 -1.77
C PHE A 141 -2.19 11.94 -2.24
N ASP A 142 -2.86 12.86 -1.55
CA ASP A 142 -2.91 14.28 -1.92
C ASP A 142 -1.58 15.00 -1.63
N ARG A 143 -0.74 14.45 -0.74
CA ARG A 143 0.56 15.00 -0.37
C ARG A 143 1.73 14.50 -1.22
N VAL A 144 1.62 13.29 -1.77
CA VAL A 144 2.70 12.64 -2.52
C VAL A 144 2.49 12.65 -4.02
N ARG A 145 3.57 12.47 -4.78
CA ARG A 145 3.63 12.50 -6.24
C ARG A 145 4.29 11.23 -6.78
N ALA A 146 4.10 10.97 -8.07
CA ALA A 146 4.88 9.94 -8.74
C ALA A 146 6.37 10.33 -8.72
N GLY A 147 7.25 9.36 -8.49
CA GLY A 147 8.68 9.55 -8.27
C GLY A 147 9.08 9.80 -6.82
N ASP A 148 8.15 10.08 -5.91
CA ASP A 148 8.49 10.20 -4.49
C ASP A 148 8.98 8.86 -3.93
N TRP A 149 10.01 8.93 -3.08
CA TRP A 149 10.65 7.74 -2.53
C TRP A 149 9.87 7.12 -1.38
N VAL A 150 9.88 5.79 -1.36
CA VAL A 150 9.33 4.97 -0.29
C VAL A 150 10.41 4.00 0.18
N TRP A 151 10.93 4.26 1.38
CA TRP A 151 11.79 3.30 2.08
C TRP A 151 10.94 2.36 2.93
N ILE A 152 11.06 1.05 2.74
CA ILE A 152 10.37 0.03 3.53
C ILE A 152 11.40 -0.76 4.33
N THR A 153 11.21 -0.81 5.65
CA THR A 153 12.12 -1.46 6.59
C THR A 153 11.34 -2.12 7.72
N ASP A 154 12.04 -2.86 8.58
CA ASP A 154 11.46 -3.49 9.77
C ASP A 154 11.05 -2.48 10.84
#